data_AF-A0A9D4EAW4-F1
#
_entry.id   AF-A0A9D4EAW4-F1
#
_cell.length_a   1.000
_cell.length_b   1.000
_cell.length_c   1.000
_cell.angle_alpha   90.00
_cell.angle_beta   90.00
_cell.angle_gamma   90.00
#
_symmetry.space_group_name_H-M   'P 1'
#
loop_
_entity.id
_entity.type
_entity.pdbx_description
1 polymer ?
#
loop_
_entity_poly.entity_id
_entity_poly.type
_entity_poly.pdbx_seq_one_letter_code
_entity_poly.pdbx_strand_id
1 'polypeptide(L)'
;MMPLWLYTLGRTFLLEDLNITIPYLNILQVIASLVIPLLIGIFLQYKLTKVALVIIKLLRPFTLLVMVFFLCVGLYANWYVFKLFKPVHILAGCLLPYCGYLIGGFVAAILRQPKARVITIGLETGMQNIGVALLVLRISFPSQMSDIATVGPMASGMMTPIPALLAAIGYALYKKCCKKYEPVAVKDDGMKVNENKENETVTETLTSV
;
A
#
# COMPACT_ATOMS: atom_id res chain seq x y z
N MET A 1 -2.39 4.69 14.49
CA MET A 1 -3.61 3.91 14.83
C MET A 1 -3.32 2.44 15.11
N MET A 2 -2.48 1.74 14.32
CA MET A 2 -2.21 0.30 14.55
C MET A 2 -1.78 -0.09 15.98
N PRO A 3 -0.88 0.64 16.67
CA PRO A 3 -0.49 0.26 18.04
C PRO A 3 -1.64 0.34 19.05
N LEU A 4 -2.57 1.27 18.85
CA LEU A 4 -3.74 1.45 19.72
C LEU A 4 -4.79 0.34 19.51
N TRP A 5 -5.01 -0.07 18.27
CA TRP A 5 -5.83 -1.23 17.95
C TRP A 5 -5.22 -2.54 18.50
N LEU A 6 -3.90 -2.68 18.41
CA LEU A 6 -3.20 -3.84 18.98
C LEU A 6 -3.26 -3.84 20.51
N TYR A 7 -3.16 -2.67 21.16
CA TYR A 7 -3.29 -2.56 22.61
C TYR A 7 -4.70 -2.90 23.09
N THR A 8 -5.73 -2.41 22.41
CA THR A 8 -7.14 -2.61 22.82
C THR A 8 -7.64 -4.01 22.45
N LEU A 9 -7.61 -4.39 21.17
CA LEU A 9 -8.10 -5.69 20.71
C LEU A 9 -7.12 -6.84 21.01
N GLY A 10 -5.81 -6.58 21.01
CA GLY A 10 -4.84 -7.62 21.36
C GLY A 10 -4.98 -8.06 22.81
N ARG A 11 -5.34 -7.15 23.73
CA ARG A 11 -5.63 -7.49 25.13
C ARG A 11 -6.84 -8.41 25.28
N THR A 12 -7.88 -8.23 24.47
CA THR A 12 -9.12 -9.02 24.59
C THR A 12 -9.06 -10.36 23.86
N PHE A 13 -8.31 -10.47 22.77
CA PHE A 13 -8.30 -11.68 21.93
C PHE A 13 -7.01 -12.52 22.02
N LEU A 14 -5.87 -11.94 22.43
CA LEU A 14 -4.57 -12.65 22.44
C LEU A 14 -4.04 -12.97 23.85
N LEU A 15 -4.49 -12.24 24.88
CA LEU A 15 -3.92 -12.34 26.23
C LEU A 15 -4.71 -13.22 27.21
N GLU A 16 -5.90 -13.72 26.83
CA GLU A 16 -6.60 -14.72 27.65
C GLU A 16 -5.89 -16.09 27.58
N ASP A 17 -5.23 -16.42 26.46
CA ASP A 17 -4.59 -17.73 26.24
C ASP A 17 -3.04 -17.69 26.09
N LEU A 18 -2.43 -16.54 25.77
CA LEU A 18 -0.97 -16.44 25.61
C LEU A 18 -0.37 -15.23 26.33
N ASN A 19 0.63 -15.49 27.19
CA ASN A 19 1.41 -14.48 27.91
C ASN A 19 2.44 -13.81 26.97
N ILE A 20 1.96 -13.13 25.91
CA ILE A 20 2.80 -12.48 24.90
C ILE A 20 3.12 -11.07 25.36
N THR A 21 4.39 -10.81 25.64
CA THR A 21 4.89 -9.46 25.87
C THR A 21 5.05 -8.77 24.52
N ILE A 22 4.14 -7.86 24.17
CA ILE A 22 4.19 -7.09 22.94
C ILE A 22 5.36 -6.09 23.03
N PRO A 23 6.39 -6.17 22.17
CA PRO A 23 7.56 -5.30 22.24
C PRO A 23 7.29 -3.94 21.58
N TYR A 24 6.62 -3.03 22.31
CA TYR A 24 6.24 -1.70 21.82
C TYR A 24 7.43 -0.84 21.33
N LEU A 25 8.61 -0.94 21.98
CA LEU A 25 9.82 -0.21 21.57
C LEU A 25 10.31 -0.63 20.17
N ASN A 26 10.19 -1.92 19.85
CA ASN A 26 10.64 -2.44 18.56
C ASN A 26 9.65 -2.06 17.46
N ILE A 27 8.34 -2.00 17.77
CA ILE A 27 7.33 -1.43 16.86
C ILE A 27 7.65 0.03 16.54
N LEU A 28 8.07 0.82 17.53
CA LEU A 28 8.49 2.21 17.34
C LEU A 28 9.71 2.32 16.42
N GLN A 29 10.71 1.43 16.58
CA GLN A 29 11.89 1.39 15.72
C GLN A 29 11.55 1.12 14.25
N VAL A 30 10.54 0.29 14.00
CA VAL A 30 10.09 -0.07 12.64
C VAL A 30 9.32 1.07 11.99
N ILE A 31 8.49 1.75 12.78
CA ILE A 31 7.85 2.99 12.34
C ILE A 31 8.94 4.01 12.00
N ALA A 32 9.97 4.16 12.83
CA ALA A 32 11.10 5.04 12.54
C ALA A 32 11.83 4.64 11.25
N SER A 33 12.10 3.35 11.03
CA SER A 33 12.76 2.87 9.81
C SER A 33 11.92 3.05 8.54
N LEU A 34 10.58 3.17 8.66
CA LEU A 34 9.69 3.54 7.55
C LEU A 34 9.60 5.05 7.35
N VAL A 35 9.61 5.83 8.43
CA VAL A 35 9.52 7.30 8.39
C VAL A 35 10.77 7.92 7.77
N ILE A 36 11.96 7.42 8.11
CA ILE A 36 13.24 7.92 7.59
C ILE A 36 13.28 7.95 6.05
N PRO A 37 13.05 6.83 5.32
CA PRO A 37 13.06 6.84 3.86
C PRO A 37 11.92 7.66 3.26
N LEU A 38 10.76 7.76 3.93
CA LEU A 38 9.68 8.65 3.51
C LEU A 38 10.09 10.12 3.57
N LEU A 39 10.71 10.55 4.67
CA LEU A 39 11.21 11.91 4.82
C LEU A 39 12.30 12.24 3.80
N ILE A 40 13.22 11.30 3.54
CA ILE A 40 14.23 11.44 2.47
C ILE A 40 13.54 11.59 1.12
N GLY A 41 12.52 10.78 0.83
CA GLY A 41 11.74 10.86 -0.41
C GLY A 41 11.05 12.21 -0.59
N ILE A 42 10.41 12.73 0.46
CA ILE A 42 9.77 14.06 0.45
C ILE A 42 10.82 15.15 0.27
N PHE A 43 11.94 15.09 0.99
CA PHE A 43 13.03 16.05 0.87
C PHE A 43 13.62 16.08 -0.55
N LEU A 44 13.79 14.90 -1.16
CA LEU A 44 14.29 14.77 -2.53
C LEU A 44 13.29 15.35 -3.55
N GLN A 45 11.99 15.14 -3.36
CA GLN A 45 10.95 15.76 -4.17
C GLN A 45 10.91 17.28 -4.02
N TYR A 46 11.12 17.80 -2.81
CA TYR A 46 11.10 19.23 -2.52
C TYR A 46 12.30 19.96 -3.13
N LYS A 47 13.51 19.41 -3.00
CA LYS A 47 14.74 20.10 -3.39
C LYS A 47 15.22 19.76 -4.80
N LEU A 48 14.95 18.54 -5.29
CA LEU A 48 15.48 18.02 -6.54
C LEU A 48 14.36 17.42 -7.42
N THR A 49 13.35 18.23 -7.74
CA THR A 49 12.17 17.84 -8.52
C THR A 49 12.54 17.15 -9.84
N LYS A 50 13.60 17.60 -10.53
CA LYS A 50 14.09 16.98 -11.77
C LYS A 50 14.60 15.54 -11.57
N VAL A 51 15.34 15.29 -10.50
CA VAL A 51 15.84 13.95 -10.15
C VAL A 51 14.69 13.06 -9.67
N ALA A 52 13.77 13.61 -8.88
CA ALA A 52 12.58 12.90 -8.43
C ALA A 52 11.71 12.40 -9.59
N LEU A 53 11.55 13.18 -10.66
CA LEU A 53 10.81 12.76 -11.85
C LEU A 53 11.47 11.57 -12.57
N VAL A 54 12.80 11.55 -12.67
CA VAL A 54 13.55 10.41 -13.25
C VAL A 54 13.38 9.17 -12.38
N ILE A 55 13.52 9.33 -11.06
CA ILE A 55 13.34 8.23 -10.09
C ILE A 55 11.93 7.66 -10.18
N ILE A 56 10.88 8.50 -10.20
CA ILE A 56 9.48 8.04 -10.31
C ILE A 56 9.25 7.30 -11.63
N LYS A 57 9.85 7.77 -12.74
CA LYS A 57 9.72 7.11 -14.05
C LYS A 57 10.38 5.73 -14.08
N LEU A 58 11.47 5.53 -13.33
CA LEU A 58 12.12 4.24 -13.14
C LEU A 58 11.37 3.35 -12.13
N LEU A 59 10.86 3.93 -11.05
CA LEU A 59 10.17 3.21 -9.98
C LEU A 59 8.84 2.60 -10.43
N ARG A 60 8.11 3.24 -11.33
CA ARG A 60 6.81 2.72 -11.83
C ARG A 60 6.93 1.32 -12.45
N PRO A 61 7.76 1.09 -13.49
CA PRO A 61 7.91 -0.25 -14.06
C PRO A 61 8.60 -1.21 -13.07
N PHE A 62 9.54 -0.71 -12.25
CA PHE A 62 10.22 -1.53 -11.25
C PHE A 62 9.26 -2.09 -10.19
N THR A 63 8.33 -1.27 -9.69
CA THR A 63 7.34 -1.70 -8.69
C THR A 63 6.41 -2.76 -9.26
N LEU A 64 5.94 -2.59 -10.50
CA LEU A 64 5.13 -3.61 -11.20
C LEU A 64 5.92 -4.91 -11.41
N LEU A 65 7.19 -4.82 -11.80
CA LEU A 65 8.07 -5.98 -11.97
C LEU A 65 8.23 -6.74 -10.65
N VAL A 66 8.55 -6.04 -9.57
CA VAL A 66 8.73 -6.62 -8.24
C VAL A 66 7.42 -7.25 -7.73
N MET A 67 6.28 -6.58 -7.95
CA MET A 67 4.95 -7.10 -7.62
C MET A 67 4.65 -8.41 -8.35
N VAL A 68 4.88 -8.46 -9.67
CA VAL A 68 4.69 -9.69 -10.48
C VAL A 68 5.69 -10.78 -10.06
N PHE A 69 6.94 -10.40 -9.77
CA PHE A 69 7.96 -11.34 -9.29
C PHE A 69 7.54 -12.01 -7.97
N PHE A 70 7.13 -11.24 -6.97
CA PHE A 70 6.65 -11.78 -5.70
C PHE A 70 5.36 -12.60 -5.85
N LEU A 71 4.47 -12.23 -6.76
CA LEU A 71 3.29 -13.03 -7.09
C LEU A 71 3.70 -14.40 -7.67
N CYS A 72 4.59 -14.42 -8.65
CA CYS A 72 5.06 -15.66 -9.29
C CYS A 72 5.82 -16.56 -8.31
N VAL A 73 6.75 -15.99 -7.53
CA VAL A 73 7.49 -16.73 -6.49
C VAL A 73 6.54 -17.22 -5.41
N GLY A 74 5.59 -16.40 -4.97
CA GLY A 74 4.57 -16.79 -4.00
C GLY A 74 3.72 -17.96 -4.49
N LEU A 75 3.23 -17.90 -5.73
CA LEU A 75 2.47 -19.00 -6.34
C LEU A 75 3.30 -20.26 -6.53
N TYR A 76 4.56 -20.14 -6.95
CA TYR A 76 5.47 -21.27 -7.15
C TYR A 76 5.87 -21.93 -5.83
N ALA A 77 6.32 -21.15 -4.84
CA ALA A 77 6.71 -21.64 -3.53
C ALA A 77 5.54 -22.29 -2.78
N ASN A 78 4.32 -21.79 -2.99
CA ASN A 78 3.11 -22.32 -2.37
C ASN A 78 2.35 -23.32 -3.26
N TRP A 79 2.91 -23.76 -4.40
CA TRP A 79 2.28 -24.76 -5.28
C TRP A 79 1.93 -26.05 -4.53
N TYR A 80 2.81 -26.47 -3.61
CA TYR A 80 2.57 -27.62 -2.74
C TYR A 80 1.50 -27.34 -1.68
N VAL A 81 1.45 -26.11 -1.15
CA VAL A 81 0.48 -25.72 -0.12
C VAL A 81 -0.94 -25.72 -0.70
N PHE A 82 -1.15 -25.40 -1.98
CA PHE A 82 -2.46 -25.53 -2.63
C PHE A 82 -3.06 -26.95 -2.59
N LYS A 83 -2.23 -28.00 -2.47
CA LYS A 83 -2.72 -29.38 -2.25
C LYS A 83 -3.13 -29.65 -0.80
N LEU A 84 -2.64 -28.87 0.16
CA LEU A 84 -2.93 -28.96 1.59
C LEU A 84 -4.00 -27.95 2.06
N PHE A 85 -4.26 -26.92 1.26
CA PHE A 85 -5.22 -25.87 1.56
C PHE A 85 -6.64 -26.43 1.58
N LYS A 86 -7.20 -26.62 2.78
CA LYS A 86 -8.66 -26.65 2.94
C LYS A 86 -9.24 -25.33 2.43
N PRO A 87 -10.39 -25.33 1.72
CA PRO A 87 -10.98 -24.14 1.12
C PRO A 87 -11.18 -22.98 2.11
N VAL A 88 -11.34 -23.29 3.39
CA VAL A 88 -11.48 -22.33 4.49
C VAL A 88 -10.30 -21.35 4.61
N HIS A 89 -9.06 -21.80 4.45
CA HIS A 89 -7.89 -20.92 4.64
C HIS A 89 -7.67 -19.99 3.43
N ILE A 90 -8.00 -20.47 2.22
CA ILE A 90 -8.02 -19.63 1.02
C ILE A 90 -9.11 -18.57 1.15
N LEU A 91 -10.32 -18.99 1.58
CA LEU A 91 -11.42 -18.08 1.86
C LEU A 91 -11.03 -17.01 2.90
N ALA A 92 -10.39 -17.40 4.00
CA ALA A 92 -9.94 -16.46 5.03
C ALA A 92 -8.91 -15.44 4.48
N GLY A 93 -7.94 -15.89 3.70
CA GLY A 93 -6.93 -15.03 3.08
C GLY A 93 -7.49 -14.08 2.01
N CYS A 94 -8.53 -14.48 1.28
CA CYS A 94 -9.20 -13.65 0.29
C CYS A 94 -10.20 -12.67 0.92
N LEU A 95 -10.91 -13.09 1.97
CA LEU A 95 -12.00 -12.33 2.54
C LEU A 95 -11.51 -10.99 3.11
N LEU A 96 -10.36 -10.99 3.78
CA LEU A 96 -9.79 -9.80 4.41
C LEU A 96 -9.54 -8.64 3.40
N PRO A 97 -8.73 -8.81 2.34
CA PRO A 97 -8.52 -7.75 1.37
C PRO A 97 -9.78 -7.43 0.55
N TYR A 98 -10.62 -8.43 0.26
CA TYR A 98 -11.79 -8.23 -0.60
C TYR A 98 -12.89 -7.45 0.12
N CYS A 99 -13.13 -7.74 1.39
CA CYS A 99 -13.97 -6.91 2.24
C CYS A 99 -13.41 -5.50 2.35
N GLY A 100 -12.08 -5.34 2.45
CA GLY A 100 -11.42 -4.02 2.42
C GLY A 100 -11.76 -3.23 1.15
N TYR A 101 -11.60 -3.83 -0.03
CA TYR A 101 -11.95 -3.21 -1.31
C TYR A 101 -13.43 -2.83 -1.39
N LEU A 102 -14.31 -3.76 -1.00
CA LEU A 102 -15.75 -3.58 -1.10
C LEU A 102 -16.28 -2.55 -0.11
N ILE A 103 -15.91 -2.65 1.17
CA ILE A 103 -16.38 -1.73 2.21
C ILE A 103 -15.79 -0.35 1.99
N GLY A 104 -14.48 -0.24 1.70
CA GLY A 104 -13.83 1.04 1.42
C GLY A 104 -14.46 1.75 0.22
N GLY A 105 -14.68 1.01 -0.87
CA GLY A 105 -15.35 1.54 -2.06
C GLY A 105 -16.82 1.89 -1.80
N PHE A 106 -17.56 1.05 -1.08
CA PHE A 106 -18.97 1.27 -0.75
C PHE A 106 -19.16 2.49 0.13
N VAL A 107 -18.35 2.66 1.18
CA VAL A 107 -18.36 3.85 2.04
C VAL A 107 -18.02 5.09 1.22
N ALA A 108 -17.00 5.04 0.37
CA ALA A 108 -16.67 6.16 -0.52
C ALA A 108 -17.81 6.52 -1.49
N ALA A 109 -18.54 5.51 -1.99
CA ALA A 109 -19.71 5.70 -2.84
C ALA A 109 -20.89 6.34 -2.09
N ILE A 110 -21.16 5.89 -0.86
CA ILE A 110 -22.18 6.51 0.03
C ILE A 110 -21.83 7.98 0.28
N LEU A 111 -20.55 8.28 0.50
CA LEU A 111 -20.04 9.64 0.68
C LEU A 111 -19.98 10.44 -0.63
N ARG A 112 -20.60 9.93 -1.71
CA ARG A 112 -20.75 10.58 -3.03
C ARG A 112 -19.42 11.04 -3.63
N GLN A 113 -18.33 10.31 -3.37
CA GLN A 113 -17.04 10.61 -3.97
C GLN A 113 -17.04 10.32 -5.48
N PRO A 114 -16.24 11.05 -6.28
CA PRO A 114 -16.14 10.79 -7.71
C PRO A 114 -15.60 9.39 -7.99
N LYS A 115 -16.01 8.75 -9.09
CA LYS A 115 -15.70 7.35 -9.43
C LYS A 115 -14.20 7.01 -9.32
N ALA A 116 -13.32 7.91 -9.78
CA ALA A 116 -11.87 7.72 -9.66
C ALA A 116 -11.42 7.61 -8.20
N ARG A 117 -11.95 8.45 -7.32
CA ARG A 117 -11.61 8.47 -5.89
C ARG A 117 -12.23 7.29 -5.15
N VAL A 118 -13.41 6.83 -5.53
CA VAL A 118 -14.02 5.60 -4.98
C VAL A 118 -13.12 4.39 -5.24
N ILE A 119 -12.61 4.26 -6.46
CA ILE A 119 -11.68 3.18 -6.82
C ILE A 119 -10.38 3.30 -6.01
N THR A 120 -9.81 4.51 -5.91
CA THR A 120 -8.60 4.74 -5.10
C THR A 120 -8.83 4.41 -3.63
N ILE A 121 -9.90 4.88 -3.00
CA ILE A 121 -10.18 4.61 -1.58
C ILE A 121 -10.39 3.11 -1.35
N GLY A 122 -11.12 2.44 -2.24
CA GLY A 122 -11.26 0.98 -2.19
C GLY A 122 -9.88 0.30 -2.23
N LEU A 123 -9.04 0.66 -3.21
CA LEU A 123 -7.70 0.10 -3.37
C LEU A 123 -6.81 0.36 -2.15
N GLU A 124 -6.76 1.58 -1.62
CA GLU A 124 -6.00 1.93 -0.42
C GLU A 124 -6.50 1.18 0.84
N THR A 125 -7.80 0.85 0.90
CA THR A 125 -8.37 0.11 2.03
C THR A 125 -8.05 -1.39 1.97
N GLY A 126 -8.10 -1.99 0.79
CA GLY A 126 -7.79 -3.41 0.60
C GLY A 126 -6.30 -3.71 0.48
N MET A 127 -5.50 -2.82 -0.12
CA MET A 127 -4.05 -2.94 -0.22
C MET A 127 -3.36 -2.40 1.03
N GLN A 128 -3.17 -3.26 2.02
CA GLN A 128 -2.52 -2.90 3.26
C GLN A 128 -1.00 -3.10 3.21
N ASN A 129 -0.28 -2.47 4.15
CA ASN A 129 1.16 -2.69 4.31
C ASN A 129 1.43 -4.01 5.05
N ILE A 130 1.53 -5.10 4.29
CA ILE A 130 1.82 -6.45 4.79
C ILE A 130 3.19 -6.52 5.49
N GLY A 131 4.17 -5.72 5.06
CA GLY A 131 5.52 -5.73 5.61
C GLY A 131 5.57 -5.36 7.09
N VAL A 132 4.76 -4.37 7.50
CA VAL A 132 4.66 -4.00 8.92
C VAL A 132 4.03 -5.13 9.75
N ALA A 133 2.97 -5.77 9.24
CA ALA A 133 2.32 -6.88 9.92
C ALA A 133 3.27 -8.08 10.09
N LEU A 134 4.00 -8.45 9.04
CA LEU A 134 5.00 -9.53 9.08
C LEU A 134 6.05 -9.26 10.14
N LEU A 135 6.59 -8.05 10.14
CA LEU A 135 7.66 -7.69 11.06
C LEU A 135 7.17 -7.73 12.50
N VAL A 136 6.01 -7.13 12.80
CA VAL A 136 5.43 -7.13 14.16
C VAL A 136 5.24 -8.56 14.69
N LEU A 137 4.72 -9.48 13.86
CA LEU A 137 4.59 -10.89 14.26
C LEU A 137 5.95 -11.56 14.44
N ARG A 138 6.91 -11.26 13.56
CA ARG A 138 8.26 -11.82 13.63
C ARG A 138 8.98 -11.53 14.93
N ILE A 139 8.80 -10.32 15.45
CA ILE A 139 9.45 -9.84 16.67
C ILE A 139 8.66 -10.14 17.95
N SER A 140 7.34 -10.33 17.84
CA SER A 140 6.46 -10.52 19.02
C SER A 140 6.36 -11.99 19.45
N PHE A 141 6.62 -12.92 18.54
CA PHE A 141 6.52 -14.36 18.81
C PHE A 141 7.89 -15.04 18.76
N PRO A 142 8.13 -16.08 19.59
CA PRO A 142 9.25 -17.00 19.43
C PRO A 142 9.30 -17.58 18.02
N SER A 143 10.50 -17.88 17.52
CA SER A 143 10.77 -18.26 16.10
C SER A 143 9.79 -19.31 15.53
N GLN A 144 9.40 -20.31 16.32
CA GLN A 144 8.50 -21.38 15.87
C GLN A 144 7.03 -20.92 15.73
N MET A 145 6.52 -20.12 16.67
CA MET A 145 5.14 -19.58 16.59
C MET A 145 5.05 -18.42 15.59
N SER A 146 6.15 -17.70 15.44
CA SER A 146 6.33 -16.61 14.50
C SER A 146 6.11 -17.03 13.05
N ASP A 147 6.68 -18.18 12.64
CA ASP A 147 6.49 -18.72 11.30
C ASP A 147 4.99 -19.01 11.03
N ILE A 148 4.30 -19.64 11.97
CA ILE A 148 2.86 -19.97 11.88
C ILE A 148 2.01 -18.69 11.83
N ALA A 149 2.30 -17.71 12.70
CA ALA A 149 1.55 -16.46 12.76
C ALA A 149 1.70 -15.64 11.45
N THR A 150 2.86 -15.70 10.80
CA THR A 150 3.10 -14.97 9.54
C THR A 150 2.38 -15.54 8.32
N VAL A 151 1.90 -16.79 8.38
CA VAL A 151 1.18 -17.43 7.26
C VAL A 151 -0.07 -16.64 6.86
N GLY A 152 -0.84 -16.13 7.84
CA GLY A 152 -2.07 -15.38 7.56
C GLY A 152 -1.82 -14.11 6.74
N PRO A 153 -0.97 -13.17 7.22
CA PRO A 153 -0.62 -11.98 6.46
C PRO A 153 0.09 -12.26 5.14
N MET A 154 0.94 -13.29 5.05
CA MET A 154 1.55 -13.70 3.78
C MET A 154 0.49 -14.19 2.78
N ALA A 155 -0.43 -15.04 3.22
CA ALA A 155 -1.53 -15.53 2.39
C ALA A 155 -2.43 -14.39 1.90
N SER A 156 -2.85 -13.50 2.81
CA SER A 156 -3.61 -12.30 2.46
C SER A 156 -2.83 -11.42 1.46
N GLY A 157 -1.52 -11.26 1.67
CA GLY A 157 -0.67 -10.46 0.80
C GLY A 157 -0.51 -11.00 -0.62
N MET A 158 -0.50 -12.32 -0.79
CA MET A 158 -0.50 -12.96 -2.11
C MET A 158 -1.85 -12.82 -2.83
N MET A 159 -2.96 -12.80 -2.09
CA MET A 159 -4.32 -12.68 -2.67
C MET A 159 -4.71 -11.23 -2.97
N THR A 160 -4.16 -10.26 -2.24
CA THR A 160 -4.38 -8.81 -2.39
C THR A 160 -4.14 -8.27 -3.82
N PRO A 161 -3.03 -8.59 -4.52
CA PRO A 161 -2.74 -8.06 -5.85
C PRO A 161 -3.64 -8.61 -6.96
N ILE A 162 -4.31 -9.75 -6.76
CA ILE A 162 -5.05 -10.46 -7.82
C ILE A 162 -6.23 -9.61 -8.34
N PRO A 163 -7.16 -9.09 -7.49
CA PRO A 163 -8.23 -8.22 -7.97
C PRO A 163 -7.73 -6.95 -8.64
N ALA A 164 -6.66 -6.35 -8.12
CA ALA A 164 -6.08 -5.12 -8.67
C ALA A 164 -5.51 -5.35 -10.08
N LEU A 165 -4.81 -6.47 -10.28
CA LEU A 165 -4.30 -6.86 -11.60
C LEU A 165 -5.42 -7.21 -12.56
N LEU A 166 -6.45 -7.95 -12.13
CA LEU A 166 -7.61 -8.27 -12.96
C LEU A 166 -8.36 -7.00 -13.40
N ALA A 167 -8.55 -6.05 -12.48
CA ALA A 167 -9.16 -4.76 -12.79
C ALA A 167 -8.31 -3.95 -13.79
N ALA A 168 -6.98 -3.95 -13.61
CA ALA A 168 -6.05 -3.26 -14.52
C ALA A 168 -6.06 -3.89 -15.93
N ILE A 169 -6.03 -5.23 -16.02
CA ILE A 169 -6.11 -5.95 -17.30
C ILE A 169 -7.47 -5.71 -17.96
N GLY A 170 -8.57 -5.84 -17.21
CA GLY A 170 -9.92 -5.57 -17.72
C GLY A 170 -10.07 -4.15 -18.26
N TYR A 171 -9.52 -3.16 -17.55
CA TYR A 171 -9.48 -1.77 -18.03
C TYR A 171 -8.60 -1.61 -19.28
N ALA A 172 -7.44 -2.26 -19.33
CA ALA A 172 -6.55 -2.21 -20.49
C ALA A 172 -7.18 -2.86 -21.74
N LEU A 173 -7.90 -3.97 -21.57
CA LEU A 173 -8.66 -4.65 -22.62
C LEU A 173 -9.84 -3.80 -23.08
N TYR A 174 -10.66 -3.28 -22.15
CA TYR A 174 -11.76 -2.37 -22.45
C TYR A 174 -11.28 -1.14 -23.24
N LYS A 175 -10.14 -0.57 -22.84
CA LYS A 175 -9.53 0.57 -23.51
C LYS A 175 -9.03 0.22 -24.91
N LYS A 176 -8.31 -0.90 -25.07
CA LYS A 176 -7.90 -1.41 -26.39
C LYS A 176 -9.09 -1.64 -27.33
N CYS A 177 -10.23 -2.09 -26.79
CA CYS A 177 -11.43 -2.36 -27.57
C CYS A 177 -12.28 -1.10 -27.85
N CYS A 178 -12.26 -0.07 -26.99
CA CYS A 178 -13.27 1.01 -27.06
C CYS A 178 -12.74 2.46 -27.10
N LYS A 179 -11.47 2.81 -26.78
CA LYS A 179 -10.99 4.22 -26.87
C LYS A 179 -9.45 4.38 -26.96
N LYS A 180 -9.00 5.33 -27.79
CA LYS A 180 -7.60 5.76 -28.00
C LYS A 180 -6.89 6.03 -26.66
N TYR A 181 -5.62 5.60 -26.57
CA TYR A 181 -4.79 5.67 -25.38
C TYR A 181 -4.66 7.11 -24.82
N GLU A 182 -5.28 7.39 -23.68
CA GLU A 182 -4.83 8.46 -22.77
C GLU A 182 -4.13 7.79 -21.59
N PRO A 183 -2.81 7.94 -21.42
CA PRO A 183 -2.10 7.35 -20.27
C PRO A 183 -2.85 7.74 -19.00
N VAL A 184 -2.88 6.85 -18.00
CA VAL A 184 -3.25 7.26 -16.64
C VAL A 184 -2.21 8.30 -16.25
N ALA A 185 -2.55 9.57 -16.51
CA ALA A 185 -1.87 10.68 -15.92
C ALA A 185 -2.06 10.46 -14.43
N VAL A 186 -0.98 10.08 -13.75
CA VAL A 186 -0.81 10.54 -12.38
C VAL A 186 -1.01 12.03 -12.49
N LYS A 187 -2.20 12.50 -12.13
CA LYS A 187 -2.46 13.92 -12.06
C LYS A 187 -1.46 14.44 -11.04
N ASP A 188 -0.53 15.26 -11.51
CA ASP A 188 0.27 16.17 -10.70
C ASP A 188 -0.67 17.21 -10.06
N ASP A 189 -1.70 16.76 -9.35
CA ASP A 189 -2.56 17.63 -8.55
C ASP A 189 -1.78 17.92 -7.27
N GLY A 190 -0.86 18.89 -7.34
CA GLY A 190 -0.40 19.56 -6.12
C GLY A 190 0.97 20.23 -6.04
N MET A 191 1.81 20.30 -7.09
CA MET A 191 3.04 21.10 -6.98
C MET A 191 3.36 21.91 -8.25
N LYS A 192 2.41 22.78 -8.62
CA LYS A 192 2.76 24.07 -9.22
C LYS A 192 2.66 25.12 -8.12
N VAL A 193 3.67 25.17 -7.25
CA VAL A 193 3.95 26.43 -6.53
C VAL A 193 4.42 27.40 -7.61
N ASN A 194 3.75 28.55 -7.67
CA ASN A 194 3.98 29.62 -8.63
C ASN A 194 5.44 30.12 -8.58
N GLU A 195 6.36 29.54 -9.34
CA GLU A 195 7.67 30.16 -9.58
C GLU A 195 7.58 31.37 -10.53
N ASN A 196 6.45 31.57 -11.22
CA ASN A 196 6.30 32.67 -12.17
C ASN A 196 5.67 33.95 -11.61
N LYS A 197 5.04 33.92 -10.41
CA LYS A 197 4.45 35.15 -9.84
C LYS A 197 5.39 35.94 -8.95
N GLU A 198 6.42 35.33 -8.39
CA GLU A 198 7.34 36.04 -7.49
C GLU A 198 8.40 36.84 -8.27
N ASN A 199 8.73 36.43 -9.50
CA ASN A 199 9.70 37.15 -10.34
C ASN A 199 9.12 38.39 -11.03
N GLU A 200 7.81 38.45 -11.32
CA GLU A 200 7.19 39.66 -11.88
C GLU A 200 7.01 40.75 -10.81
N THR A 201 6.63 40.39 -9.59
CA THR A 201 6.43 41.37 -8.51
C THR A 201 7.76 41.98 -8.03
N VAL A 202 8.84 41.21 -7.98
CA VAL A 202 10.17 41.74 -7.58
C VAL A 202 10.75 42.67 -8.64
N THR A 203 10.47 42.43 -9.93
CA THR A 203 10.98 43.27 -11.02
C THR A 203 10.23 44.60 -11.16
N GLU A 204 8.93 44.65 -10.86
CA GLU A 204 8.14 45.91 -10.82
C GLU A 204 8.46 46.78 -9.58
N THR A 205 8.82 46.19 -8.44
CA THR A 205 9.24 46.97 -7.26
C THR A 205 10.66 47.55 -7.35
N LEU A 206 11.55 46.96 -8.17
CA LEU A 206 12.93 47.45 -8.34
C LEU A 206 13.08 48.49 -9.46
N THR A 207 12.02 48.76 -10.24
CA THR A 207 12.00 49.77 -11.30
C THR A 207 11.22 51.03 -10.92
N SER A 208 10.67 51.10 -9.70
CA SER A 208 9.87 52.23 -9.19
C SER A 208 10.44 52.93 -7.95
N VAL A 209 11.73 52.75 -7.67
CA VAL A 209 12.48 53.53 -6.65
C VAL A 209 13.74 54.13 -7.26
#